data_AF-A0A819AN91-F1
#
_entry.id   AF-A0A819AN91-F1
#
_cell.length_a   1.000
_cell.length_b   1.000
_cell.length_c   1.000
_cell.angle_alpha   90.00
_cell.angle_beta   90.00
_cell.angle_gamma   90.00
#
_symmetry.space_group_name_H-M   'P 1'
#
loop_
_entity.id
_entity.type
_entity.pdbx_description
1 polymer ?
#
loop_
_entity_poly.entity_id
_entity_poly.type
_entity_poly.pdbx_seq_one_letter_code
_entity_poly.pdbx_strand_id
1 'polypeptide(L)'
;MKQETLLCTIGVADLYTMISQVEGVLLLKRMLDYFNLKQIKAEAMGSRLPLTIANCYMYFFEQNIIKQINNSFGIYVRYIDDIFMAINWPNRRLIKQVER
;
A
#
# COMPACT_ATOMS: atom_id res chain seq x y z
N MET A 1 6.31 -8.84 -30.98
CA MET A 1 5.25 -9.12 -29.98
C MET A 1 4.49 -7.84 -29.72
N LYS A 2 3.16 -7.88 -29.71
CA LYS A 2 2.32 -6.72 -29.40
C LYS A 2 2.52 -6.39 -27.91
N GLN A 3 2.82 -5.13 -27.58
CA GLN A 3 2.79 -4.69 -26.19
C GLN A 3 1.33 -4.65 -25.77
N GLU A 4 0.99 -5.44 -24.75
CA GLU A 4 -0.34 -5.48 -24.16
C GLU A 4 -0.23 -4.88 -22.76
N THR A 5 -1.11 -3.94 -22.44
CA THR A 5 -1.16 -3.36 -21.09
C THR A 5 -2.22 -4.12 -20.31
N LEU A 6 -1.82 -4.73 -19.19
CA LEU A 6 -2.74 -5.36 -18.25
C LEU A 6 -3.17 -4.30 -17.23
N LEU A 7 -4.47 -4.02 -17.17
CA LEU A 7 -5.09 -3.27 -16.09
C LEU A 7 -5.59 -4.26 -15.03
N CYS A 8 -5.19 -4.06 -13.77
CA CYS A 8 -5.61 -4.85 -12.63
C CYS A 8 -6.12 -3.92 -11.53
N THR A 9 -7.23 -4.32 -10.90
CA THR A 9 -7.82 -3.65 -9.75
C THR A 9 -7.89 -4.62 -8.59
N ILE A 10 -7.43 -4.21 -7.41
CA ILE A 10 -7.46 -5.01 -6.18
C ILE A 10 -8.21 -4.19 -5.13
N GLY A 11 -9.24 -4.78 -4.53
CA GLY A 11 -9.89 -4.24 -3.33
C GLY A 11 -9.42 -4.99 -2.10
N VAL A 12 -8.98 -4.26 -1.07
CA VAL A 12 -8.65 -4.85 0.24
C VAL A 12 -9.92 -4.85 1.11
N ALA A 13 -10.59 -6.00 1.18
CA ALA A 13 -11.77 -6.16 2.01
C ALA A 13 -11.45 -5.98 3.51
N ASP A 14 -12.41 -5.41 4.25
CA ASP A 14 -12.40 -5.42 5.72
C ASP A 14 -11.15 -4.79 6.37
N LEU A 15 -10.49 -3.85 5.67
CA LEU A 15 -9.21 -3.25 6.07
C LEU A 15 -9.19 -2.75 7.53
N TYR A 16 -10.25 -2.05 7.95
CA TYR A 16 -10.34 -1.50 9.31
C TYR A 16 -10.54 -2.56 10.40
N THR A 17 -11.09 -3.71 10.05
CA THR A 17 -11.30 -4.83 10.98
C THR A 17 -10.13 -5.81 10.98
N MET A 18 -9.35 -5.88 9.89
CA MET A 18 -8.14 -6.70 9.84
C MET A 18 -7.01 -6.14 10.71
N ILE A 19 -6.93 -4.82 10.86
CA ILE A 19 -5.87 -4.19 11.64
C ILE A 19 -6.25 -4.20 13.12
N SER A 20 -5.59 -5.04 13.91
CA SER A 20 -5.78 -5.04 15.37
C SER A 20 -5.31 -3.73 15.99
N GLN A 21 -5.86 -3.34 17.14
CA GLN A 21 -5.45 -2.10 17.84
C GLN A 21 -3.94 -2.09 18.15
N VAL A 22 -3.40 -3.23 18.59
CA VAL A 22 -1.97 -3.39 18.92
C VAL A 22 -1.11 -3.22 17.66
N GLU A 23 -1.51 -3.85 16.56
CA GLU A 23 -0.83 -3.72 15.27
C GLU A 23 -0.89 -2.29 14.74
N GLY A 24 -2.03 -1.61 14.88
CA GLY A 24 -2.19 -0.21 14.49
C GLY A 24 -1.19 0.70 15.22
N VAL A 25 -1.03 0.54 16.54
CA VAL A 25 -0.04 1.30 17.33
C VAL A 25 1.39 0.96 16.90
N LEU A 26 1.68 -0.31 16.63
CA LEU A 26 3.00 -0.73 16.17
C LEU A 26 3.35 -0.16 14.79
N LEU A 27 2.38 -0.11 13.88
CA LEU A 27 2.53 0.49 12.54
C LEU A 27 2.79 1.98 12.62
N LEU A 28 2.08 2.70 13.50
CA LEU A 28 2.33 4.10 13.77
C LEU A 28 3.75 4.31 14.28
N LYS A 29 4.19 3.52 15.27
CA LYS A 29 5.57 3.59 15.77
C LYS A 29 6.59 3.36 14.63
N ARG A 30 6.41 2.30 13.84
CA ARG A 30 7.29 2.00 12.70
C ARG A 30 7.35 3.16 11.68
N MET A 31 6.21 3.79 11.40
CA MET A 31 6.15 4.97 10.52
C MET A 31 6.91 6.16 11.08
N LEU A 32 6.75 6.44 12.38
CA LEU A 32 7.48 7.53 13.04
C LEU A 32 8.99 7.27 13.04
N ASP A 33 9.40 6.04 13.34
CA ASP A 33 10.80 5.62 13.29
C ASP A 33 11.35 5.74 11.86
N TYR A 34 10.59 5.29 10.85
CA TYR A 34 10.97 5.35 9.44
C TYR A 34 11.20 6.78 8.94
N PHE A 35 10.33 7.71 9.32
CA PHE A 35 10.47 9.13 8.97
C PHE A 35 11.33 9.93 9.97
N ASN A 36 11.94 9.28 10.96
CA ASN A 36 12.72 9.91 12.03
C ASN A 36 11.95 11.05 12.75
N LEU A 37 10.63 10.89 12.90
CA LEU A 37 9.73 11.83 13.54
C LEU A 37 9.77 11.62 15.06
N LYS A 38 10.70 12.30 15.73
CA LYS A 38 10.87 12.21 17.19
C LYS A 38 9.82 12.98 18.01
N GLN A 39 9.05 13.84 17.36
CA GLN A 39 8.01 14.64 18.00
C GLN A 39 6.84 14.82 17.04
N ILE A 40 5.72 14.19 17.35
CA ILE A 40 4.43 14.61 16.80
C ILE A 40 3.92 15.64 17.79
N LYS A 41 3.99 16.93 17.46
CA LYS A 41 3.06 17.87 18.07
C LYS A 41 1.67 17.36 17.71
N ALA A 42 0.88 17.01 18.73
CA ALA A 42 -0.49 16.51 18.59
C ALA A 42 -1.45 17.61 18.06
N GLU A 43 -1.09 18.27 16.97
CA GLU A 43 -1.80 19.43 16.39
C GLU A 43 -2.80 19.00 15.31
N ALA A 44 -2.79 17.75 14.84
CA ALA A 44 -3.82 17.25 13.92
C ALA A 44 -5.05 16.70 14.69
N MET A 45 -5.70 17.54 15.50
CA MET A 45 -7.06 17.26 16.01
C MET A 45 -8.05 17.31 14.84
N GLY A 46 -8.23 16.19 14.13
CA GLY A 46 -9.21 16.09 13.06
C GLY A 46 -9.02 14.93 12.08
N SER A 47 -7.83 14.34 11.99
CA SER A 47 -7.66 13.12 11.21
C SER A 47 -8.26 11.93 11.97
N ARG A 48 -9.17 11.19 11.34
CA ARG A 48 -9.72 9.96 11.91
C ARG A 48 -8.53 8.99 12.08
N LEU A 49 -8.06 8.78 13.31
CA LEU A 49 -6.96 7.86 13.64
C LEU A 49 -7.03 6.50 12.89
N PRO A 50 -8.21 5.89 12.68
CA PRO A 50 -8.34 4.69 11.85
C PRO A 50 -7.83 4.86 10.42
N LEU A 51 -8.07 6.01 9.77
CA LEU A 51 -7.61 6.29 8.40
C LEU A 51 -6.09 6.43 8.34
N THR A 52 -5.48 7.06 9.34
CA THR A 52 -4.02 7.17 9.43
C THR A 52 -3.42 5.78 9.59
N ILE A 53 -3.96 4.96 10.48
CA ILE A 53 -3.52 3.57 10.68
C ILE A 53 -3.68 2.74 9.40
N ALA A 54 -4.82 2.86 8.71
CA ALA A 54 -5.06 2.18 7.44
C ALA A 54 -4.04 2.59 6.37
N ASN A 55 -3.72 3.88 6.27
CA ASN A 55 -2.67 4.34 5.36
C ASN A 55 -1.28 3.85 5.74
N CYS A 56 -0.94 3.81 7.04
CA CYS A 56 0.31 3.23 7.51
C CYS A 56 0.40 1.74 7.15
N TYR A 57 -0.67 0.98 7.37
CA TYR A 57 -0.74 -0.44 6.99
C TYR A 57 -0.51 -0.62 5.48
N MET A 58 -1.30 0.09 4.66
CA MET A 58 -1.24 0.00 3.21
C MET A 58 0.13 0.42 2.66
N TYR A 59 0.78 1.41 3.27
CA TYR A 59 2.14 1.82 2.91
C TYR A 59 3.17 0.69 3.02
N PHE A 60 3.09 -0.12 4.08
CA PHE A 60 4.01 -1.25 4.23
C PHE A 60 3.63 -2.43 3.31
N PHE A 61 2.33 -2.65 3.11
CA PHE A 61 1.82 -3.65 2.16
C PHE A 61 2.27 -3.36 0.72
N GLU A 62 2.18 -2.11 0.26
CA GLU A 62 2.44 -1.73 -1.12
C GLU A 62 3.92 -1.70 -1.52
N GLN A 63 4.87 -1.71 -0.57
CA GLN A 63 6.31 -1.60 -0.86
C GLN A 63 6.81 -2.62 -1.89
N ASN A 64 6.35 -3.87 -1.80
CA ASN A 64 6.76 -4.92 -2.71
C ASN A 64 6.11 -4.78 -4.10
N ILE A 65 4.88 -4.28 -4.14
CA ILE A 65 4.12 -4.05 -5.37
C ILE A 65 4.73 -2.88 -6.15
N ILE A 66 4.96 -1.75 -5.48
CA ILE A 66 5.57 -0.55 -6.06
C ILE A 66 6.95 -0.86 -6.65
N LYS A 67 7.80 -1.61 -5.93
CA LYS A 67 9.11 -2.03 -6.45
C LYS A 67 9.00 -2.80 -7.75
N GLN A 68 8.04 -3.72 -7.86
CA GLN A 68 7.85 -4.51 -9.08
C GLN A 68 7.26 -3.69 -10.23
N ILE A 69 6.33 -2.78 -9.92
CA ILE A 69 5.71 -1.89 -10.91
C ILE A 69 6.73 -0.92 -11.50
N ASN A 70 7.57 -0.31 -10.67
CA ASN A 70 8.64 0.59 -11.11
C ASN A 70 9.61 -0.10 -12.08
N ASN A 71 9.94 -1.38 -11.83
CA ASN A 71 10.80 -2.17 -12.74
C ASN A 71 10.12 -2.50 -14.08
N SER A 72 8.79 -2.41 -14.15
CA SER A 72 8.00 -2.72 -15.34
C SER A 72 7.53 -1.48 -16.13
N PHE A 73 7.93 -0.27 -15.71
CA PHE A 73 7.38 1.00 -16.21
C PHE A 73 5.85 1.04 -16.16
N GLY A 74 5.28 0.40 -15.13
CA GLY A 74 3.84 0.38 -14.90
C GLY A 74 3.37 1.58 -14.08
N ILE A 75 2.05 1.69 -13.94
CA ILE A 75 1.38 2.70 -13.13
C ILE A 75 0.82 2.00 -11.89
N TYR A 76 0.98 2.61 -10.72
CA TYR A 76 0.36 2.21 -9.46
C TYR A 76 -0.36 3.42 -8.86
N VAL A 77 -1.64 3.26 -8.55
CA VAL A 77 -2.46 4.27 -7.88
C VAL A 77 -3.26 3.57 -6.79
N ARG A 78 -3.35 4.19 -5.61
CA ARG A 78 -4.15 3.68 -4.50
C ARG A 78 -5.07 4.77 -3.95
N TYR A 79 -6.29 4.37 -3.60
CA TYR A 79 -7.22 5.14 -2.80
C TYR A 79 -7.63 4.32 -1.58
N ILE A 80 -6.96 4.54 -0.45
CA ILE A 80 -7.14 3.78 0.81
C ILE A 80 -7.00 2.26 0.59
N ASP A 81 -8.10 1.55 0.37
CA ASP A 81 -8.26 0.11 0.18
C ASP A 81 -8.34 -0.31 -1.31
N ASP A 82 -8.64 0.62 -2.21
CA ASP A 82 -8.69 0.38 -3.64
C ASP A 82 -7.34 0.60 -4.30
N ILE A 83 -6.83 -0.43 -4.98
CA ILE A 83 -5.56 -0.39 -5.72
C ILE A 83 -5.86 -0.55 -7.21
N PHE A 84 -5.29 0.34 -8.01
CA PHE A 84 -5.31 0.31 -9.47
C PHE A 84 -3.87 0.20 -9.97
N MET A 85 -3.60 -0.76 -10.84
CA MET A 85 -2.30 -0.89 -11.48
C MET A 85 -2.39 -1.24 -12.96
N ALA A 86 -1.53 -0.60 -13.75
CA ALA A 86 -1.36 -0.90 -15.16
C ALA A 86 0.07 -1.36 -15.42
N ILE A 87 0.25 -2.54 -15.99
CA ILE A 87 1.57 -3.14 -16.21
C ILE A 87 1.73 -3.46 -17.70
N ASN A 88 2.87 -3.09 -18.27
CA ASN A 88 3.21 -3.41 -19.66
C ASN A 88 3.73 -4.85 -19.77
N TRP A 89 3.00 -5.70 -20.50
CA TRP A 89 3.38 -7.07 -20.84
C TRP A 89 4.52 -7.07 -21.87
N PRO A 90 5.64 -7.79 -21.66
CA PRO A 90 5.65 -9.24 -21.38
C PRO A 90 6.53 -9.69 -20.20
N ASN A 91 6.80 -8.84 -19.20
CA ASN A 91 7.66 -9.22 -18.07
C ASN A 91 6.91 -10.10 -17.03
N ARG A 92 6.88 -11.42 -17.29
CA ARG A 92 6.19 -12.53 -16.58
C ARG A 92 6.46 -12.73 -15.07
N ARG A 93 6.91 -11.74 -14.29
CA ARG A 93 7.32 -11.95 -12.89
C ARG A 93 6.27 -11.61 -11.83
N LEU A 94 5.24 -10.82 -12.16
CA LEU A 94 4.31 -10.24 -11.18
C LEU A 94 3.20 -11.18 -10.67
N ILE A 95 2.66 -12.09 -11.50
CA ILE A 95 1.43 -12.83 -11.14
C ILE A 95 1.69 -14.08 -10.28
N LYS A 96 2.91 -14.64 -10.29
CA LYS A 96 3.21 -15.87 -9.52
C LYS A 96 3.17 -15.71 -8.00
N GLN A 97 3.09 -14.48 -7.48
CA GLN A 97 3.03 -14.21 -6.04
C GLN A 97 1.62 -13.97 -5.51
N VAL A 98 0.63 -13.76 -6.40
CA VAL A 98 -0.76 -13.49 -5.99
C VAL A 98 -1.61 -14.78 -5.97
N GLU A 99 -1.17 -15.84 -6.64
CA GLU A 99 -1.86 -17.15 -6.69
C GLU A 99 -1.40 -18.17 -5.62
N ARG A 100 -0.65 -17.75 -4.60
CA ARG A 100 -0.27 -18.58 -3.44
C ARG A 100 -0.79 -17.97 -2.15
#